data_AF-A0A8S3I4U8-F1
#
_entry.id   AF-A0A8S3I4U8-F1
#
_cell.length_a   1.000
_cell.length_b   1.000
_cell.length_c   1.000
_cell.angle_alpha   90.00
_cell.angle_beta   90.00
_cell.angle_gamma   90.00
#
_symmetry.space_group_name_H-M   'P 1'
#
loop_
_entity.id
_entity.type
_entity.pdbx_description
1 polymer ?
#
loop_
_entity_poly.entity_id
_entity_poly.type
_entity_poly.pdbx_seq_one_letter_code
_entity_poly.pdbx_strand_id
1 'polypeptide(L)'
;TGASAATKNVSKRLTPVDKIDQSEPYRFLLSTVHGIQDNYNQQNAITLKEILSVEHGQLIRSAQFNYMFDIEFLLEQYPSEFRLKPLLIVHGDSRHDNQSIKNQCSPYPQIEIYPARLDIPFGTHHTKMMFLLYETGLRIVIHTANLIL
;
A
#
# COMPACT_ATOMS: atom_id res chain seq x y z
N THR A 1 -38.90 -24.95 -30.56
CA THR A 1 -37.56 -25.49 -30.25
C THR A 1 -36.60 -24.31 -30.16
N GLY A 2 -36.61 -23.56 -29.06
CA GLY A 2 -35.66 -23.75 -27.96
C GLY A 2 -34.43 -22.83 -28.14
N ALA A 3 -34.62 -21.52 -27.97
CA ALA A 3 -33.51 -20.56 -27.96
C ALA A 3 -32.73 -20.71 -26.65
N SER A 4 -31.48 -21.17 -26.74
CA SER A 4 -30.54 -21.24 -25.62
C SER A 4 -30.11 -19.82 -25.25
N ALA A 5 -30.63 -19.29 -24.15
CA ALA A 5 -30.13 -18.07 -23.54
C ALA A 5 -28.74 -18.36 -22.95
N ALA A 6 -27.69 -17.86 -23.60
CA ALA A 6 -26.35 -17.84 -23.05
C ALA A 6 -26.37 -17.00 -21.76
N THR A 7 -26.30 -17.68 -20.63
CA THR A 7 -26.15 -17.05 -19.32
C THR A 7 -24.79 -16.36 -19.30
N LYS A 8 -24.79 -15.03 -19.44
CA LYS A 8 -23.58 -14.23 -19.20
C LYS A 8 -23.20 -14.43 -17.73
N ASN A 9 -22.21 -15.28 -17.47
CA ASN A 9 -21.54 -15.36 -16.18
C ASN A 9 -20.90 -13.99 -15.93
N VAL A 10 -21.59 -13.13 -15.19
CA VAL A 10 -20.99 -11.89 -14.70
C VAL A 10 -19.97 -12.31 -13.65
N SER A 11 -18.70 -12.40 -14.07
CA SER A 11 -17.59 -12.67 -13.17
C SER A 11 -17.63 -11.65 -12.04
N LYS A 12 -17.96 -12.10 -10.83
CA LYS A 12 -18.02 -11.23 -9.65
C LYS A 12 -16.62 -10.66 -9.42
N ARG A 13 -16.50 -9.34 -9.31
CA ARG A 13 -15.22 -8.69 -8.97
C ARG A 13 -14.79 -9.15 -7.58
N LEU A 14 -13.55 -9.63 -7.48
CA LEU A 14 -12.95 -10.03 -6.20
C LEU A 14 -12.69 -8.80 -5.33
N THR A 15 -13.00 -8.91 -4.04
CA THR A 15 -12.59 -7.91 -3.04
C THR A 15 -11.07 -7.99 -2.80
N PRO A 16 -10.45 -6.95 -2.22
CA PRO A 16 -9.05 -7.01 -1.78
C PRO A 16 -8.78 -8.18 -0.82
N VAL A 17 -9.74 -8.49 0.06
CA VAL A 17 -9.64 -9.63 0.98
C VAL A 17 -9.69 -10.94 0.20
N ASP A 18 -10.65 -11.11 -0.72
CA ASP A 18 -10.74 -12.32 -1.55
C ASP A 18 -9.46 -12.57 -2.33
N LYS A 19 -8.83 -11.52 -2.88
CA LYS A 19 -7.56 -11.63 -3.60
C LYS A 19 -6.44 -12.17 -2.71
N ILE A 20 -6.32 -11.68 -1.48
CA ILE A 20 -5.31 -12.15 -0.53
C ILE A 20 -5.61 -13.59 -0.12
N ASP A 21 -6.86 -13.91 0.20
CA ASP A 21 -7.26 -15.25 0.63
C ASP A 21 -7.10 -16.31 -0.48
N GLN A 22 -7.33 -15.93 -1.75
CA GLN A 22 -7.09 -16.82 -2.89
C GLN A 22 -5.61 -17.05 -3.20
N SER A 23 -4.71 -16.22 -2.66
CA SER A 23 -3.26 -16.35 -2.82
C SER A 23 -2.59 -17.24 -1.75
N GLU A 24 -3.40 -17.88 -0.90
CA GLU A 24 -2.95 -18.95 -0.01
C GLU A 24 -2.28 -20.11 -0.79
N PRO A 25 -1.30 -20.80 -0.20
CA PRO A 25 -0.82 -20.67 1.18
C PRO A 25 0.23 -19.56 1.38
N TYR A 26 0.63 -18.87 0.31
CA TYR A 26 1.84 -18.03 0.32
C TYR A 26 1.56 -16.54 0.54
N ARG A 27 0.34 -16.08 0.24
CA ARG A 27 -0.06 -14.67 0.28
C ARG A 27 0.86 -13.76 -0.53
N PHE A 28 1.26 -14.25 -1.71
CA PHE A 28 2.15 -13.57 -2.64
C PHE A 28 1.35 -13.01 -3.82
N LEU A 29 1.37 -11.68 -3.97
CA LEU A 29 0.70 -10.97 -5.06
C LEU A 29 1.68 -10.02 -5.75
N LEU A 30 1.39 -9.71 -7.01
CA LEU A 30 2.10 -8.74 -7.83
C LEU A 30 1.40 -7.38 -7.76
N SER A 31 2.10 -6.32 -8.13
CA SER A 31 1.47 -5.02 -8.33
C SER A 31 0.65 -5.02 -9.63
N THR A 32 -0.53 -4.43 -9.59
CA THR A 32 -1.38 -4.24 -10.78
C THR A 32 -0.65 -3.41 -11.84
N VAL A 33 -0.72 -3.84 -13.09
CA VAL A 33 -0.12 -3.15 -14.24
C VAL A 33 -1.22 -2.53 -15.10
N HIS A 34 -1.12 -1.24 -15.38
CA HIS A 34 -2.07 -0.53 -16.25
C HIS A 34 -1.70 -0.70 -17.74
N GLY A 35 -2.72 -0.72 -18.61
CA GLY A 35 -2.53 -0.81 -20.07
C GLY A 35 -2.35 -2.22 -20.62
N ILE A 36 -2.48 -3.26 -19.79
CA ILE A 36 -2.50 -4.67 -20.22
C ILE A 36 -3.90 -5.26 -20.11
N GLN A 37 -4.12 -6.45 -20.68
CA GLN A 37 -5.41 -7.13 -20.60
C GLN A 37 -5.77 -7.48 -19.15
N ASP A 38 -7.03 -7.30 -18.77
CA ASP A 38 -7.49 -7.44 -17.38
C ASP A 38 -7.22 -8.82 -16.78
N ASN A 39 -7.24 -9.88 -17.59
CA ASN A 39 -6.98 -11.25 -17.15
C ASN A 39 -5.62 -11.43 -16.47
N TYR A 40 -4.61 -10.61 -16.82
CA TYR A 40 -3.31 -10.65 -16.16
C TYR A 40 -3.34 -10.06 -14.74
N ASN A 41 -4.27 -9.17 -14.43
CA ASN A 41 -4.41 -8.54 -13.12
C ASN A 41 -5.48 -9.22 -12.23
N GLN A 42 -6.34 -10.06 -12.79
CA GLN A 42 -7.52 -10.57 -12.11
C GLN A 42 -7.23 -11.49 -10.91
N GLN A 43 -6.21 -12.35 -11.01
CA GLN A 43 -5.98 -13.40 -10.01
C GLN A 43 -4.90 -13.06 -8.98
N ASN A 44 -3.76 -12.54 -9.44
CA ASN A 44 -2.56 -12.42 -8.60
C ASN A 44 -2.02 -10.99 -8.53
N ALA A 45 -2.86 -9.98 -8.75
CA ALA A 45 -2.44 -8.58 -8.67
C ALA A 45 -3.24 -7.75 -7.68
N ILE A 46 -2.55 -6.85 -7.00
CA ILE A 46 -3.09 -5.96 -5.99
C ILE A 46 -2.54 -4.55 -6.17
N THR A 47 -3.41 -3.56 -6.03
CA THR A 47 -3.04 -2.14 -5.99
C THR A 47 -2.72 -1.69 -4.57
N LEU A 48 -2.01 -0.57 -4.43
CA LEU A 48 -1.79 0.06 -3.12
C LEU A 48 -3.12 0.48 -2.45
N LYS A 49 -4.10 0.96 -3.23
CA LYS A 49 -5.46 1.26 -2.73
C LYS A 49 -6.17 0.04 -2.17
N GLU A 50 -6.02 -1.11 -2.82
CA GLU A 50 -6.59 -2.37 -2.33
C GLU A 50 -5.91 -2.82 -1.03
N ILE A 51 -4.58 -2.68 -0.91
CA ILE A 51 -3.83 -2.96 0.34
C ILE A 51 -4.29 -2.08 1.51
N LEU A 52 -4.65 -0.82 1.25
CA LEU A 52 -5.08 0.15 2.26
C LEU A 52 -6.61 0.23 2.43
N SER A 53 -7.36 -0.67 1.77
CA SER A 53 -8.82 -0.64 1.75
C SER A 53 -9.44 -0.82 3.13
N VAL A 54 -10.59 -0.18 3.35
CA VAL A 54 -11.47 -0.37 4.52
C VAL A 54 -11.93 -1.82 4.67
N GLU A 55 -11.90 -2.59 3.58
CA GLU A 55 -12.27 -4.01 3.57
C GLU A 55 -11.35 -4.87 4.45
N HIS A 56 -10.17 -4.36 4.83
CA HIS A 56 -9.27 -5.03 5.76
C HIS A 56 -9.53 -4.73 7.25
N GLY A 57 -10.42 -3.79 7.56
CA GLY A 57 -10.79 -3.37 8.90
C GLY A 57 -10.58 -1.87 9.14
N GLN A 58 -11.06 -1.39 10.29
CA GLN A 58 -10.92 0.03 10.67
C GLN A 58 -9.50 0.34 11.14
N LEU A 59 -8.79 1.18 10.38
CA LEU A 59 -7.42 1.55 10.66
C LEU A 59 -7.33 2.50 11.87
N ILE A 60 -6.44 2.16 12.81
CA ILE A 60 -6.09 2.99 13.97
C ILE A 60 -4.89 3.88 13.63
N ARG A 61 -3.82 3.29 13.07
CA ARG A 61 -2.57 3.98 12.67
C ARG A 61 -1.75 3.10 11.73
N SER A 62 -0.83 3.70 10.99
CA SER A 62 0.09 2.95 10.13
C SER A 62 1.54 3.45 10.23
N ALA A 63 2.47 2.59 9.82
CA ALA A 63 3.85 2.97 9.56
C ALA A 63 4.27 2.50 8.17
N GLN A 64 4.98 3.36 7.44
CA GLN A 64 5.42 3.14 6.07
C GLN A 64 6.94 3.24 6.03
N PHE A 65 7.59 2.11 5.83
CA PHE A 65 9.03 1.99 5.63
C PHE A 65 9.28 2.01 4.14
N ASN A 66 10.06 2.98 3.66
CA ASN A 66 10.40 3.03 2.24
C ASN A 66 11.69 3.82 1.98
N TYR A 67 12.13 3.81 0.73
CA TYR A 67 13.26 4.60 0.25
C TYR A 67 12.78 5.94 -0.34
N MET A 68 11.80 5.91 -1.25
CA MET A 68 11.22 7.13 -1.85
C MET A 68 9.74 7.27 -1.48
N PHE A 69 9.35 8.52 -1.23
CA PHE A 69 8.01 8.93 -0.89
C PHE A 69 7.59 10.15 -1.71
N ASP A 70 6.39 10.05 -2.26
CA ASP A 70 5.51 11.16 -2.61
C ASP A 70 4.35 11.12 -1.60
N ILE A 71 4.34 12.07 -0.67
CA ILE A 71 3.38 12.07 0.45
C ILE A 71 1.95 12.35 -0.02
N GLU A 72 1.78 13.21 -1.02
CA GLU A 72 0.46 13.52 -1.56
C GLU A 72 -0.12 12.29 -2.25
N PHE A 73 0.65 11.66 -3.15
CA PHE A 73 0.28 10.40 -3.79
C PHE A 73 -0.06 9.32 -2.75
N LEU A 74 0.77 9.14 -1.72
CA LEU A 74 0.55 8.14 -0.67
C LEU A 74 -0.78 8.37 0.05
N LEU A 75 -1.07 9.61 0.47
CA LEU A 75 -2.31 9.96 1.16
C LEU A 75 -3.55 9.74 0.27
N GLU A 76 -3.44 9.95 -1.04
CA GLU A 76 -4.51 9.65 -1.99
C GLU A 76 -4.83 8.16 -2.09
N GLN A 77 -3.90 7.27 -1.72
CA GLN A 77 -4.13 5.84 -1.71
C GLN A 77 -4.92 5.37 -0.48
N TYR A 78 -4.87 6.12 0.62
CA TYR A 78 -5.72 5.85 1.78
C TYR A 78 -7.18 6.25 1.49
N PRO A 79 -8.15 5.44 1.93
CA PRO A 79 -9.55 5.84 2.04
C PRO A 79 -9.67 7.16 2.81
N SER A 80 -10.64 8.01 2.43
CA SER A 80 -10.80 9.34 3.03
C SER A 80 -10.91 9.30 4.56
N GLU A 81 -11.60 8.30 5.11
CA GLU A 81 -11.74 8.07 6.55
C GLU A 81 -10.45 7.68 7.27
N PHE A 82 -9.41 7.23 6.55
CA PHE A 82 -8.12 6.83 7.09
C PHE A 82 -7.03 7.90 6.92
N ARG A 83 -7.22 8.91 6.06
CA ARG A 83 -6.18 9.90 5.72
C ARG A 83 -5.68 10.73 6.91
N LEU A 84 -6.51 10.93 7.92
CA LEU A 84 -6.17 11.70 9.13
C LEU A 84 -5.71 10.81 10.29
N LYS A 85 -5.60 9.49 10.09
CA LYS A 85 -5.07 8.59 11.11
C LYS A 85 -3.55 8.80 11.26
N PRO A 86 -2.97 8.57 12.46
CA PRO A 86 -1.54 8.69 12.65
C PRO A 86 -0.75 7.84 11.67
N LEU A 87 0.22 8.45 11.00
CA LEU A 87 1.07 7.82 10.00
C LEU A 87 2.53 8.09 10.33
N LEU A 88 3.31 7.03 10.52
CA LEU A 88 4.76 7.12 10.69
C LEU A 88 5.47 6.87 9.36
N ILE A 89 6.30 7.81 8.92
CA ILE A 89 7.15 7.68 7.74
C ILE A 89 8.56 7.31 8.18
N VAL A 90 9.02 6.12 7.82
CA VAL A 90 10.38 5.65 8.11
C VAL A 90 11.22 5.69 6.83
N HIS A 91 12.23 6.55 6.82
CA HIS A 91 13.09 6.81 5.68
C HIS A 91 14.58 6.81 6.08
N GLY A 92 15.50 6.87 5.11
CA GLY A 92 16.93 6.94 5.38
C GLY A 92 17.39 8.31 5.86
N ASP A 93 18.31 8.33 6.84
CA ASP A 93 18.88 9.56 7.42
C ASP A 93 19.96 10.20 6.52
N SER A 94 19.58 10.64 5.32
CA SER A 94 20.43 11.46 4.45
C SER A 94 20.01 12.94 4.53
N ARG A 95 20.95 13.88 4.44
CA ARG A 95 20.65 15.33 4.59
C ARG A 95 19.61 15.82 3.57
N HIS A 96 19.74 15.38 2.32
CA HIS A 96 18.83 15.77 1.24
C HIS A 96 17.43 15.19 1.45
N ASP A 97 17.34 13.90 1.78
CA ASP A 97 16.05 13.22 1.92
C ASP A 97 15.28 13.74 3.13
N ASN A 98 16.00 14.02 4.24
CA ASN A 98 15.43 14.63 5.44
C ASN A 98 14.74 15.97 5.17
N GLN A 99 15.32 16.85 4.34
CA GLN A 99 14.71 18.14 4.06
C GLN A 99 13.51 18.01 3.14
N SER A 100 13.63 17.20 2.08
CA SER A 100 12.53 16.92 1.15
C SER A 100 11.32 16.33 1.87
N ILE A 101 11.51 15.28 2.67
CA ILE A 101 10.42 14.61 3.37
C ILE A 101 9.76 15.50 4.43
N LYS A 102 10.55 16.30 5.16
CA LYS A 102 10.01 17.27 6.12
C LYS A 102 9.12 18.30 5.45
N ASN A 103 9.53 18.81 4.28
CA ASN A 103 8.73 19.76 3.52
C ASN A 103 7.42 19.13 3.03
N GLN A 104 7.48 17.93 2.45
CA GLN A 104 6.29 17.20 1.98
C GLN A 104 5.31 16.89 3.12
N CYS A 105 5.81 16.51 4.30
CA CYS A 105 4.97 16.18 5.46
C CYS A 105 4.46 17.41 6.23
N SER A 106 5.07 18.59 6.07
CA SER A 106 4.73 19.80 6.84
C SER A 106 3.24 20.20 6.86
N PRO A 107 2.43 19.97 5.81
CA PRO A 107 1.00 20.28 5.83
C PRO A 107 0.16 19.27 6.63
N TYR A 108 0.73 18.15 7.06
CA TYR A 108 0.01 16.99 7.57
C TYR A 108 0.40 16.69 9.03
N PRO A 109 -0.28 17.29 10.01
CA PRO A 109 0.09 17.19 11.42
C PRO A 109 -0.04 15.77 12.01
N GLN A 110 -0.78 14.88 11.36
CA GLN A 110 -0.90 13.47 11.75
C GLN A 110 0.32 12.62 11.32
N ILE A 111 1.23 13.18 10.54
CA ILE A 111 2.40 12.47 10.02
C ILE A 111 3.61 12.72 10.93
N GLU A 112 4.16 11.64 11.46
CA GLU A 112 5.45 11.61 12.14
C GLU A 112 6.52 11.06 11.20
N ILE A 113 7.75 11.55 11.34
CA ILE A 113 8.88 11.14 10.49
C ILE A 113 9.98 10.56 11.36
N TYR A 114 10.50 9.39 10.98
CA TYR A 114 11.62 8.74 11.63
C TYR A 114 12.78 8.51 10.64
N PRO A 115 13.89 9.24 10.81
CA PRO A 115 15.11 9.02 10.02
C PRO A 115 15.88 7.82 10.60
N ALA A 116 15.87 6.70 9.87
CA ALA A 116 16.65 5.52 10.20
C ALA A 116 18.15 5.81 10.01
N ARG A 117 18.93 5.61 11.08
CA ARG A 117 20.37 5.89 11.10
C ARG A 117 21.11 5.01 10.08
N LEU A 118 22.03 5.63 9.35
CA LEU A 118 22.88 5.00 8.34
C LEU A 118 24.33 5.26 8.73
N ASP A 119 24.82 4.52 9.73
CA ASP A 119 26.15 4.75 10.33
C ASP A 119 27.32 4.35 9.42
N ILE A 120 27.04 3.66 8.31
CA ILE A 120 28.02 3.20 7.33
C ILE A 120 27.94 4.09 6.06
N PRO A 121 29.07 4.58 5.53
CA PRO A 121 29.09 5.33 4.27
C PRO A 121 28.40 4.57 3.14
N PHE A 122 27.68 5.30 2.28
CA PHE A 122 26.93 4.74 1.15
C PHE A 122 25.80 3.76 1.54
N GLY A 123 25.43 3.71 2.83
CA GLY A 123 24.25 2.98 3.29
C GLY A 123 22.95 3.62 2.80
N THR A 124 21.93 2.79 2.60
CA THR A 124 20.60 3.22 2.16
C THR A 124 19.53 2.43 2.91
N HIS A 125 18.47 3.11 3.33
CA HIS A 125 17.28 2.45 3.88
C HIS A 125 16.42 1.86 2.75
N HIS A 126 16.63 0.58 2.42
CA HIS A 126 15.95 -0.10 1.30
C HIS A 126 14.67 -0.85 1.69
N THR A 127 14.41 -1.03 2.99
CA THR A 127 13.23 -1.74 3.50
C THR A 127 11.95 -1.10 2.98
N LYS A 128 11.04 -1.95 2.51
CA LYS A 128 9.73 -1.58 1.97
C LYS A 128 8.68 -2.42 2.65
N MET A 129 8.05 -1.79 3.63
CA MET A 129 7.19 -2.50 4.57
C MET A 129 6.11 -1.56 5.11
N MET A 130 4.94 -2.13 5.37
CA MET A 130 3.83 -1.44 6.01
C MET A 130 3.47 -2.15 7.31
N PHE A 131 3.31 -1.38 8.38
CA PHE A 131 2.54 -1.82 9.55
C PHE A 131 1.17 -1.15 9.50
N LEU A 132 0.12 -1.95 9.52
CA LEU A 132 -1.26 -1.49 9.44
C LEU A 132 -1.98 -2.00 10.68
N LEU A 133 -2.13 -1.14 11.69
CA LEU A 133 -2.83 -1.47 12.93
C LEU A 133 -4.31 -1.14 12.79
N TYR A 134 -5.16 -2.15 12.91
CA TYR A 134 -6.61 -2.06 12.89
C TYR A 134 -7.19 -2.32 14.28
N GLU A 135 -8.46 -1.98 14.47
CA GLU A 135 -9.22 -2.35 15.68
C GLU A 135 -9.25 -3.86 15.94
N THR A 136 -9.16 -4.67 14.87
CA THR A 136 -9.25 -6.13 14.90
C THR A 136 -7.89 -6.84 14.92
N GLY A 137 -6.77 -6.11 14.76
CA GLY A 137 -5.43 -6.72 14.75
C GLY A 137 -4.38 -5.94 13.97
N LEU A 138 -3.22 -6.54 13.77
CA LEU A 138 -2.09 -5.96 13.03
C LEU A 138 -1.85 -6.74 11.74
N ARG A 139 -1.66 -6.02 10.63
CA ARG A 139 -1.18 -6.57 9.36
C ARG A 139 0.18 -6.00 9.02
N ILE A 140 1.07 -6.89 8.57
CA ILE A 140 2.38 -6.54 8.04
C ILE A 140 2.38 -6.83 6.55
N VAL A 141 2.81 -5.86 5.74
CA VAL A 141 2.98 -6.02 4.30
C VAL A 141 4.44 -5.79 3.98
N ILE A 142 5.10 -6.76 3.34
CA ILE A 142 6.47 -6.60 2.82
C ILE A 142 6.37 -6.56 1.31
N HIS A 143 6.96 -5.55 0.68
CA HIS A 143 6.84 -5.34 -0.77
C HIS A 143 8.13 -4.78 -1.36
N THR A 144 8.11 -4.49 -2.67
CA THR A 144 9.30 -4.00 -3.41
C THR A 144 9.11 -2.62 -4.06
N ALA A 145 7.87 -2.12 -4.13
CA ALA A 145 7.56 -0.81 -4.70
C ALA A 145 7.96 0.38 -3.80
N ASN A 146 8.48 1.45 -4.40
CA ASN A 146 8.52 2.75 -3.73
C ASN A 146 7.11 3.37 -3.66
N LEU A 147 6.90 4.35 -2.77
CA LEU A 147 5.60 5.01 -2.61
C LEU A 147 5.57 6.32 -3.40
N ILE A 148 5.65 6.20 -4.73
CA ILE A 148 5.67 7.32 -5.69
C ILE A 148 4.74 7.03 -6.87
N LEU A 149 4.33 8.09 -7.59
CA LEU A 149 3.61 8.01 -8.87
C LEU A 149 4.52 7.61 -10.03
#